data_AF-A0A1F6R2A9-F1
#
_entry.id   AF-A0A1F6R2A9-F1
#
_cell.length_a   1.000
_cell.length_b   1.000
_cell.length_c   1.000
_cell.angle_alpha   90.00
_cell.angle_beta   90.00
_cell.angle_gamma   90.00
#
_symmetry.space_group_name_H-M   'P 1'
#
loop_
_entity.id
_entity.type
_entity.pdbx_description
1 polymer ?
#
loop_
_entity_poly.entity_id
_entity_poly.type
_entity_poly.pdbx_seq_one_letter_code
_entity_poly.pdbx_strand_id
1 'polypeptide(L)' 'MDEKLSLLLEIIGWGLIGTTLVFIALKLVGVIHSPTESTLDTLLTTGILALLVETRVKIGLLWSDFKRRKNI' A
#
# COMPACT_ATOMS: atom_id res chain seq x y z
N MET A 1 -7.41 7.90 15.89
CA MET A 1 -7.07 8.63 14.63
C MET A 1 -6.26 7.72 13.71
N ASP A 2 -5.40 6.87 14.29
CA ASP A 2 -4.52 5.92 13.62
C ASP A 2 -5.24 4.82 12.84
N GLU A 3 -6.42 4.40 13.30
CA GLU A 3 -7.20 3.35 12.63
C GLU A 3 -7.79 3.80 11.29
N LYS A 4 -8.24 5.06 11.21
CA LYS A 4 -8.67 5.68 9.93
C LYS A 4 -7.49 5.85 8.97
N LEU A 5 -6.31 6.19 9.50
CA LEU A 5 -5.07 6.31 8.74
C LEU A 5 -4.63 4.95 8.18
N SER A 6 -4.70 3.89 8.99
CA SER A 6 -4.44 2.51 8.57
C SER A 6 -5.39 2.09 7.44
N LEU A 7 -6.69 2.32 7.58
CA LEU A 7 -7.66 1.98 6.53
C LEU A 7 -7.41 2.75 5.22
N LEU A 8 -7.06 4.03 5.31
CA LEU A 8 -6.72 4.83 4.13
C LEU A 8 -5.45 4.32 3.43
N LEU A 9 -4.40 4.00 4.20
CA LEU A 9 -3.15 3.43 3.67
C LEU A 9 -3.38 2.07 3.02
N GLU A 10 -4.24 1.23 3.61
CA GLU A 10 -4.62 -0.07 3.07
C GLU A 10 -5.33 0.09 1.71
N ILE A 11 -6.33 0.97 1.64
CA ILE A 11 -7.08 1.27 0.40
C ILE A 11 -6.16 1.85 -0.67
N ILE A 12 -5.27 2.77 -0.31
CA ILE A 12 -4.32 3.39 -1.26
C ILE A 12 -3.32 2.34 -1.75
N GLY A 13 -2.78 1.49 -0.86
CA GLY A 13 -1.84 0.42 -1.22
C GLY A 13 -2.45 -0.57 -2.21
N TRP A 14 -3.63 -1.10 -1.90
CA TRP A 14 -4.36 -2.00 -2.80
C TRP A 14 -4.80 -1.32 -4.09
N GLY A 15 -5.20 -0.04 -4.02
CA GLY A 15 -5.57 0.76 -5.19
C GLY A 15 -4.41 0.93 -6.17
N LEU A 16 -3.21 1.19 -5.67
CA LEU A 16 -1.98 1.34 -6.47
C LEU A 16 -1.54 0.01 -7.11
N ILE A 17 -1.61 -1.09 -6.35
CA ILE A 17 -1.32 -2.44 -6.88
C ILE A 17 -2.35 -2.80 -7.97
N GLY A 18 -3.63 -2.54 -7.72
CA GLY A 18 -4.71 -2.80 -8.68
C GLY A 18 -4.56 -1.99 -9.97
N THR A 19 -4.25 -0.70 -9.87
CA THR A 19 -3.99 0.14 -11.05
C THR A 19 -2.77 -0.34 -11.83
N THR A 20 -1.71 -0.79 -11.15
CA THR A 20 -0.54 -1.37 -11.83
C THR A 20 -0.94 -2.60 -12.65
N LEU A 21 -1.74 -3.52 -12.07
CA LEU A 21 -2.23 -4.71 -12.78
C LEU A 21 -3.09 -4.34 -13.99
N VAL A 22 -3.95 -3.32 -13.86
CA VAL A 22 -4.76 -2.81 -14.99
C VAL A 22 -3.86 -2.25 -16.09
N PHE A 23 -2.82 -1.48 -15.76
CA PHE A 23 -1.86 -0.99 -16.74
C PHE A 23 -1.10 -2.12 -17.45
N ILE A 24 -0.72 -3.17 -16.72
CA ILE A 24 -0.09 -4.36 -17.29
C ILE A 24 -1.07 -5.06 -18.25
N ALA A 25 -2.34 -5.23 -17.86
CA ALA A 25 -3.35 -5.84 -18.70
C ALA A 25 -3.61 -5.01 -19.98
N LEU A 26 -3.71 -3.69 -19.85
CA LEU A 26 -3.89 -2.79 -21.00
C LEU A 26 -2.67 -2.76 -21.94
N LYS A 27 -1.45 -2.95 -21.40
CA LYS A 27 -0.23 -3.17 -22.20
C LYS A 27 -0.30 -4.51 -22.96
N LEU A 28 -0.72 -5.59 -22.29
CA LEU A 28 -0.86 -6.92 -22.91
C LEU A 28 -1.90 -6.94 -24.03
N VAL A 29 -3.01 -6.22 -23.87
CA VAL A 29 -4.07 -6.10 -24.89
C VAL A 29 -3.66 -5.16 -26.03
N GLY A 30 -2.52 -4.47 -25.92
CA GLY A 30 -2.01 -3.57 -26.96
C GLY A 30 -2.73 -2.22 -27.03
N VAL A 31 -3.56 -1.89 -26.04
CA VAL A 31 -4.26 -0.60 -25.93
C VAL A 31 -3.29 0.53 -25.61
N ILE A 32 -2.24 0.23 -24.83
CA ILE A 32 -1.22 1.20 -24.42
C ILE A 32 0.15 0.68 -24.86
N HIS A 33 0.84 1.44 -25.73
CA HIS A 33 2.15 1.04 -26.26
C HIS A 33 3.31 1.21 -25.25
N SER A 34 3.15 2.08 -24.24
CA SER A 34 4.18 2.29 -23.23
C SER A 34 3.65 2.98 -21.97
N PRO A 35 3.25 2.27 -20.92
CA PRO A 35 3.64 2.76 -19.60
C PRO A 35 5.16 2.67 -19.54
N THR A 36 5.83 3.81 -19.37
CA THR A 36 7.28 3.85 -19.06
C THR A 36 7.54 2.89 -17.91
N GLU A 37 8.51 1.99 -18.04
CA GLU A 37 8.77 0.95 -17.02
C GLU A 37 9.00 1.56 -15.63
N SER A 38 9.59 2.76 -15.60
CA SER A 38 9.75 3.58 -14.38
C SER A 38 8.43 3.95 -13.70
N THR A 39 7.34 4.15 -14.44
CA THR A 39 6.02 4.48 -13.88
C THR A 39 5.41 3.27 -13.19
N LEU A 40 5.53 2.07 -13.77
CA LEU A 40 5.05 0.83 -13.15
C LEU A 40 5.84 0.51 -11.88
N ASP A 41 7.17 0.68 -11.93
CA ASP A 41 8.05 0.42 -10.79
C ASP A 41 7.78 1.41 -9.64
N THR A 42 7.52 2.68 -9.98
CA THR A 42 7.12 3.70 -8.99
C THR A 42 5.77 3.36 -8.36
N LEU A 43 4.77 2.93 -9.14
CA LEU A 43 3.44 2.57 -8.62
C LEU A 43 3.50 1.34 -7.70
N LEU A 44 4.24 0.30 -8.10
CA LEU A 44 4.46 -0.89 -7.28
C LEU A 44 5.21 -0.56 -5.98
N THR A 45 6.32 0.17 -6.09
CA THR A 45 7.13 0.55 -4.92
C THR A 45 6.33 1.42 -3.96
N THR A 46 5.55 2.37 -4.48
CA THR A 46 4.69 3.23 -3.66
C THR A 46 3.57 2.43 -2.99
N GLY A 47 2.95 1.49 -3.71
CA GLY A 47 1.93 0.59 -3.15
C GLY A 47 2.48 -0.30 -2.04
N ILE A 48 3.66 -0.88 -2.23
CA ILE A 48 4.36 -1.70 -1.23
C ILE A 48 4.75 -0.85 -0.01
N LEU A 49 5.27 0.35 -0.22
CA LEU A 49 5.61 1.28 0.88
C LEU A 49 4.38 1.66 1.70
N ALA A 50 3.24 1.94 1.05
CA ALA A 50 2.00 2.26 1.74
C ALA A 50 1.56 1.11 2.68
N LEU A 51 1.62 -0.14 2.19
CA LEU A 51 1.29 -1.33 2.99
C LEU A 51 2.31 -1.61 4.12
N LEU A 52 3.59 -1.35 3.88
CA LEU A 52 4.62 -1.47 4.92
C LEU A 52 4.41 -0.43 6.03
N VAL A 53 4.10 0.81 5.67
CA VAL A 53 3.78 1.88 6.63
C VAL A 53 2.52 1.52 7.42
N GLU A 54 1.47 1.02 6.75
CA GLU A 54 0.27 0.52 7.40
C GLU A 54 0.58 -0.55 8.45
N THR A 55 1.38 -1.56 8.07
CA THR A 55 1.80 -2.65 8.96
C THR A 55 2.59 -2.12 10.15
N ARG A 56 3.48 -1.15 9.94
CA ARG A 56 4.24 -0.48 11.02
C ARG A 56 3.31 0.25 12.00
N VAL A 57 2.29 0.94 11.50
CA VAL A 57 1.29 1.61 12.34
C VAL A 57 0.48 0.59 13.15
N LYS A 58 0.01 -0.49 12.52
CA LYS A 58 -0.69 -1.60 13.20
C LYS A 58 0.19 -2.23 14.31
N ILE A 59 1.48 -2.48 14.04
CA ILE A 59 2.41 -3.00 15.04
C ILE A 59 2.62 -2.01 16.19
N GLY A 60 2.75 -0.72 15.90
CA GLY A 60 2.88 0.33 16.92
C GLY A 60 1.67 0.40 17.85
N LEU A 61 0.47 0.25 17.30
CA LEU A 61 -0.77 0.18 18.07
C LEU A 61 -0.84 -1.09 18.93
N LEU A 62 -0.52 -2.26 18.36
CA LEU A 62 -0.48 -3.52 19.10
C LEU A 62 0.54 -3.48 20.25
N TRP A 63 1.70 -2.85 20.04
CA TRP A 63 2.73 -2.68 21.06
C TRP A 63 2.28 -1.71 22.16
N SER A 64 1.63 -0.60 21.79
CA SER A 64 1.04 0.35 22.74
C SER A 64 -0.03 -0.31 23.60
N ASP A 65 -0.92 -1.08 22.99
CA ASP A 65 -1.96 -1.84 23.69
C ASP A 65 -1.37 -2.91 24.60
N PHE A 66 -0.29 -3.57 24.18
CA PHE A 66 0.42 -4.55 24.99
C PHE A 66 1.05 -3.91 26.23
N LYS A 67 1.73 -2.77 26.08
CA LYS A 67 2.26 -2.00 27.22
C LYS A 67 1.16 -1.57 28.18
N ARG A 68 0.06 -1.03 27.63
CA ARG A 68 -1.10 -0.58 28.42
C ARG A 68 -1.73 -1.72 29.22
N ARG A 69 -1.83 -2.92 28.66
CA ARG A 69 -2.34 -4.11 29.38
C ARG A 69 -1.37 -4.66 30.42
N LYS A 70 -0.05 -4.47 30.22
CA LYS A 70 0.97 -4.91 31.18
C LYS A 70 1.23 -3.92 32.32
N ASN A 71 0.63 -2.73 32.30
CA ASN A 71 0.85 -1.67 33.29
C ASN A 71 2.35 -1.37 33.52
N ILE A 72 3.12 -1.33 32.41
CA ILE A 72 4.52 -0.87 32.36
C ILE A 72 4.53 0.52 31.69
#